data_AF-A0A821HVI1-F1
#
_entry.id   AF-A0A821HVI1-F1
#
_cell.length_a   1.000
_cell.length_b   1.000
_cell.length_c   1.000
_cell.angle_alpha   90.00
_cell.angle_beta   90.00
_cell.angle_gamma   90.00
#
_symmetry.space_group_name_H-M   'P 1'
#
loop_
_entity.id
_entity.type
_entity.pdbx_description
1 polymer ?
#
loop_
_entity_poly.entity_id
_entity_poly.type
_entity_poly.pdbx_seq_one_letter_code
_entity_poly.pdbx_strand_id
1 'polypeptide(L)'
;MGFLMIIDVEQQHTYNSIDSIYQGHINILLSQIDFLNRCLIQQNYVFSCQLQELRQAFIHELEQQRQEFNRKFEQQQEMFNAEIIKLLIENMLYKITGHNYKDVDDPAVRVSFPLIGDPTIKFVSWTTTP
;
A
#
# COMPACT_ATOMS: atom_id res chain seq x y z
N MET A 1 26.84 -79.42 -45.85
CA MET A 1 27.07 -78.42 -44.79
C MET A 1 27.16 -76.97 -45.30
N GLY A 2 27.66 -76.69 -46.51
CA GLY A 2 27.79 -75.30 -47.00
C GLY A 2 26.47 -74.54 -47.26
N PHE A 3 25.40 -75.22 -47.70
CA PHE A 3 24.11 -74.57 -48.02
C PHE A 3 23.32 -74.11 -46.78
N LEU A 4 23.41 -74.81 -45.65
CA LEU A 4 22.74 -74.39 -44.40
C LEU A 4 23.36 -73.11 -43.84
N MET A 5 24.70 -72.99 -43.96
CA MET A 5 25.48 -71.88 -43.42
C MET A 5 25.24 -70.56 -44.19
N ILE A 6 24.95 -70.64 -45.50
CA ILE A 6 24.63 -69.46 -46.33
C ILE A 6 23.25 -68.89 -45.98
N ILE A 7 22.27 -69.75 -45.70
CA ILE A 7 20.92 -69.33 -45.30
C ILE A 7 20.97 -68.61 -43.94
N ASP A 8 21.76 -69.12 -42.97
CA ASP A 8 21.92 -68.46 -41.67
C ASP A 8 22.55 -67.07 -41.78
N VAL A 9 23.55 -66.90 -42.66
CA VAL A 9 24.23 -65.61 -42.87
C VAL A 9 23.31 -64.58 -43.56
N GLU A 10 22.54 -64.99 -44.59
CA GLU A 10 21.57 -64.11 -45.25
C GLU A 10 20.43 -63.69 -44.31
N GLN A 11 19.93 -64.60 -43.46
CA GLN A 11 18.92 -64.25 -42.47
C GLN A 11 19.46 -63.31 -41.40
N GLN A 12 20.72 -63.48 -40.97
CA GLN A 12 21.36 -62.59 -39.99
C GLN A 12 21.61 -61.19 -40.55
N HIS A 13 22.01 -61.06 -41.83
CA HIS A 13 22.12 -59.75 -42.50
C HIS A 13 20.77 -59.04 -42.62
N THR A 14 19.71 -59.79 -42.95
CA THR A 14 18.35 -59.25 -43.07
C THR A 14 17.84 -58.75 -41.71
N TYR A 15 18.05 -59.53 -40.64
CA TYR A 15 17.69 -59.14 -39.28
C TYR A 15 18.41 -57.86 -38.83
N ASN A 16 19.74 -57.78 -39.02
CA ASN A 16 20.53 -56.60 -38.66
C ASN A 16 20.11 -55.34 -39.43
N SER A 17 19.73 -55.49 -40.70
CA SER A 17 19.22 -54.38 -41.51
C SER A 17 17.87 -53.87 -41.00
N ILE A 18 16.97 -54.78 -40.61
CA ILE A 18 15.66 -54.44 -40.05
C ILE A 18 15.82 -53.73 -38.71
N ASP A 19 16.69 -54.23 -37.83
CA ASP A 19 16.99 -53.60 -36.53
C ASP A 19 17.55 -52.19 -36.70
N SER A 20 18.47 -51.98 -37.66
CA SER A 20 19.02 -50.65 -37.95
C SER A 20 17.95 -49.66 -38.41
N ILE A 21 16.98 -50.10 -39.21
CA ILE A 21 15.85 -49.26 -39.65
C ILE A 21 14.96 -48.88 -38.47
N TYR A 22 14.62 -49.85 -37.60
CA TYR A 22 13.83 -49.56 -36.41
C TYR A 22 14.55 -48.60 -35.45
N GLN A 23 15.85 -48.79 -35.21
CA GLN A 23 16.64 -47.87 -34.41
C GLN A 23 16.71 -46.47 -35.02
N GLY A 24 16.81 -46.38 -36.36
CA GLY A 24 16.73 -45.10 -37.09
C GLY A 24 15.39 -44.38 -36.84
N HIS A 25 14.27 -45.09 -36.96
CA HIS A 25 12.95 -44.53 -36.69
C HIS A 25 12.77 -44.13 -35.22
N ILE A 26 13.25 -44.94 -34.26
CA ILE A 26 13.22 -44.61 -32.83
C ILE A 26 13.98 -43.31 -32.56
N ASN A 27 15.19 -43.15 -33.12
CA ASN A 27 15.98 -41.94 -32.94
C ASN A 27 15.31 -40.70 -33.52
N ILE A 28 14.64 -40.82 -34.67
CA ILE A 28 13.85 -39.73 -35.25
C ILE A 28 12.70 -39.35 -34.33
N LEU A 29 11.95 -40.34 -33.82
CA LEU A 29 10.84 -40.09 -32.90
C LEU A 29 11.32 -39.43 -31.59
N LEU A 30 12.44 -39.89 -31.02
CA LEU A 30 13.04 -39.27 -29.83
C LEU A 30 13.45 -37.82 -30.10
N SER A 31 14.08 -37.54 -31.25
CA SER A 31 14.44 -36.17 -31.62
C SER A 31 13.21 -35.27 -31.80
N GLN A 32 12.11 -35.80 -32.33
CA GLN A 32 10.85 -35.07 -32.47
C GLN A 32 10.21 -34.79 -31.11
N ILE A 33 10.19 -35.77 -30.21
CA ILE A 33 9.71 -35.63 -28.83
C ILE A 33 10.53 -34.55 -28.10
N ASP A 34 11.85 -34.60 -28.20
CA ASP A 34 12.73 -33.60 -27.58
C ASP A 34 12.50 -32.19 -28.12
N PHE A 35 12.28 -32.06 -29.43
CA PHE A 35 11.93 -30.79 -30.04
C PHE A 35 10.60 -30.25 -29.49
N LEU A 36 9.55 -31.08 -29.48
CA LEU A 36 8.24 -30.70 -28.96
C LEU A 36 8.29 -30.32 -27.48
N ASN A 37 9.04 -31.07 -26.67
CA ASN A 37 9.25 -30.77 -25.26
C ASN A 37 9.91 -29.40 -25.07
N ARG A 38 10.95 -29.08 -25.84
CA ARG A 38 11.58 -27.75 -25.79
C ARG A 38 10.61 -26.64 -26.18
N CYS A 39 9.83 -26.84 -27.23
CA CYS A 39 8.81 -25.87 -27.65
C CYS A 39 7.75 -25.65 -26.56
N LEU A 40 7.27 -26.72 -25.91
CA LEU A 40 6.28 -26.64 -24.84
C LEU A 40 6.82 -25.90 -23.61
N ILE A 41 8.06 -26.21 -23.20
CA ILE A 41 8.74 -25.52 -22.09
C ILE A 41 8.86 -24.03 -22.39
N GLN A 42 9.27 -23.68 -23.61
CA GLN A 42 9.42 -22.28 -24.01
C GLN A 42 8.07 -21.55 -24.01
N GLN A 43 7.01 -22.17 -24.53
CA GLN A 43 5.67 -21.58 -24.49
C GLN A 43 5.17 -21.37 -23.05
N ASN A 44 5.40 -22.35 -22.17
CA ASN A 44 5.03 -22.26 -20.77
C ASN A 44 5.76 -21.12 -20.06
N TYR A 45 7.07 -20.95 -20.35
CA TYR A 45 7.86 -19.84 -19.83
C TYR A 45 7.34 -18.48 -20.32
N VAL A 46 7.06 -18.33 -21.62
CA VAL A 46 6.51 -17.08 -22.16
C VAL A 46 5.17 -16.74 -21.51
N PHE A 47 4.29 -17.72 -21.36
CA PHE A 47 3.00 -17.53 -20.73
C PHE A 47 3.13 -17.14 -19.25
N SER A 48 4.05 -17.76 -18.52
CA SER A 48 4.28 -17.42 -17.11
C SER A 48 4.83 -15.99 -16.95
N CYS A 49 5.73 -15.56 -17.82
CA CYS A 49 6.21 -14.17 -17.87
C CYS A 49 5.07 -13.19 -18.14
N GLN A 50 4.22 -13.46 -19.14
CA GLN A 50 3.09 -12.58 -19.47
C GLN A 50 2.08 -12.48 -18.31
N LEU A 51 1.78 -13.59 -17.65
CA LEU A 51 0.92 -13.58 -16.47
C LEU A 51 1.54 -12.77 -15.32
N GLN A 52 2.85 -12.88 -15.12
CA GLN A 52 3.55 -12.12 -14.10
C GLN A 52 3.53 -10.61 -14.41
N GLU A 53 3.78 -10.21 -15.65
CA GLU A 53 3.71 -8.82 -16.08
C GLU A 53 2.30 -8.23 -15.88
N LEU A 54 1.26 -8.96 -16.31
CA LEU A 54 -0.12 -8.56 -16.12
C LEU A 54 -0.46 -8.40 -14.63
N ARG A 55 -0.01 -9.34 -13.79
CA ARG A 55 -0.19 -9.26 -12.33
C ARG A 55 0.46 -8.00 -11.76
N GLN A 56 1.68 -7.67 -12.18
CA GLN A 56 2.39 -6.49 -11.67
C GLN A 56 1.71 -5.19 -12.13
N ALA A 57 1.27 -5.12 -13.40
CA ALA A 57 0.53 -3.97 -13.91
C ALA A 57 -0.76 -3.73 -13.11
N PHE A 58 -1.51 -4.80 -12.82
CA PHE A 58 -2.73 -4.71 -12.02
C PHE A 58 -2.46 -4.27 -10.58
N ILE A 59 -1.42 -4.81 -9.92
CA ILE A 59 -1.03 -4.39 -8.57
C ILE A 59 -0.68 -2.90 -8.56
N HIS A 60 0.12 -2.46 -9.53
CA HIS A 60 0.53 -1.07 -9.64
C HIS A 60 -0.68 -0.13 -9.85
N GLU A 61 -1.63 -0.52 -10.69
CA GLU A 61 -2.86 0.27 -10.90
C GLU A 61 -3.69 0.40 -9.62
N LEU A 62 -3.86 -0.70 -8.87
CA LEU A 62 -4.55 -0.66 -7.58
C LEU A 62 -3.84 0.24 -6.56
N GLU A 63 -2.51 0.21 -6.52
CA GLU A 63 -1.72 1.06 -5.63
C GLU A 63 -1.86 2.54 -5.99
N GLN A 64 -1.86 2.87 -7.29
CA GLN A 64 -2.11 4.23 -7.75
C GLN A 64 -3.50 4.73 -7.36
N GLN A 65 -4.54 3.90 -7.56
CA GLN A 65 -5.90 4.26 -7.16
C GLN A 65 -5.99 4.49 -5.64
N ARG A 66 -5.35 3.64 -4.84
CA ARG A 66 -5.28 3.79 -3.38
C ARG A 66 -4.60 5.09 -2.98
N GLN A 67 -3.44 5.39 -3.57
CA GLN A 67 -2.71 6.62 -3.28
C GLN A 67 -3.52 7.87 -3.65
N GLU A 68 -4.16 7.87 -4.81
CA GLU A 68 -4.97 8.99 -5.27
C GLU A 68 -6.20 9.21 -4.38
N PHE A 69 -6.85 8.13 -3.95
CA PHE A 69 -7.93 8.20 -2.97
C PHE A 69 -7.47 8.82 -1.65
N ASN A 70 -6.36 8.32 -1.09
CA ASN A 70 -5.79 8.85 0.17
C ASN A 70 -5.44 10.33 0.04
N ARG A 71 -4.80 10.72 -1.06
CA ARG A 71 -4.44 12.12 -1.34
C ARG A 71 -5.67 13.02 -1.37
N LYS A 72 -6.74 12.61 -2.05
CA LYS A 72 -8.00 13.37 -2.09
C LYS A 72 -8.64 13.47 -0.71
N PHE A 73 -8.62 12.39 0.06
CA PHE A 73 -9.15 12.36 1.41
C PHE A 73 -8.39 13.31 2.35
N GLU A 74 -7.06 13.26 2.35
CA GLU A 74 -6.21 14.14 3.14
C GLU A 74 -6.43 15.62 2.77
N GLN A 75 -6.49 15.94 1.48
CA GLN A 75 -6.79 17.29 1.01
C GLN A 75 -8.16 17.79 1.48
N GLN A 76 -9.19 16.94 1.46
CA GLN A 76 -10.51 17.30 1.98
C GLN A 76 -10.48 17.54 3.49
N GLN A 77 -9.75 16.71 4.23
CA GLN A 77 -9.60 16.87 5.67
C GLN A 77 -8.86 18.17 6.01
N GLU A 78 -7.80 18.52 5.27
CA GLU A 78 -7.07 19.78 5.44
C GLU A 78 -7.96 20.99 5.12
N MET A 79 -8.71 20.95 4.01
CA MET A 79 -9.65 22.02 3.67
C MET A 79 -10.74 22.18 4.73
N PHE A 80 -11.30 21.07 5.23
CA PHE A 80 -12.28 21.11 6.30
C PHE A 80 -11.70 21.71 7.59
N ASN A 81 -10.51 21.27 7.98
CA ASN A 81 -9.82 21.82 9.15
C ASN A 81 -9.54 23.32 9.00
N ALA A 82 -9.10 23.76 7.81
CA ALA A 82 -8.89 25.18 7.52
C ALA A 82 -10.18 25.98 7.63
N GLU A 83 -11.30 25.45 7.13
CA GLU A 83 -12.61 26.11 7.23
C GLU A 83 -13.11 26.21 8.67
N ILE A 84 -12.93 25.16 9.48
CA ILE A 84 -13.25 25.19 10.91
C ILE A 84 -12.38 26.24 11.63
N ILE A 85 -11.07 26.28 11.36
CA ILE A 85 -10.18 27.28 11.96
C ILE A 85 -10.63 28.69 11.58
N LYS A 86 -10.97 28.93 10.31
CA LYS A 86 -11.49 30.22 9.84
C LYS A 86 -12.75 30.62 10.59
N LEU A 87 -13.74 29.73 10.70
CA LEU A 87 -14.98 29.97 11.44
C LEU A 87 -14.73 30.24 12.93
N LEU A 88 -13.79 29.53 13.56
CA LEU A 88 -13.43 29.76 14.97
C LEU A 88 -12.80 31.13 15.15
N ILE A 89 -11.88 31.54 14.28
CA ILE A 89 -11.24 32.85 14.32
C ILE A 89 -12.29 33.95 14.12
N GLU A 90 -13.16 33.84 13.12
CA GLU A 90 -14.22 34.82 12.87
C GLU A 90 -15.15 34.98 14.09
N ASN A 91 -15.57 33.87 14.70
CA ASN A 91 -16.42 33.90 15.90
C ASN A 91 -15.69 34.46 17.14
N MET A 92 -14.40 34.16 17.31
CA MET A 92 -13.60 34.72 18.40
C MET A 92 -13.41 36.22 18.23
N LEU A 93 -13.07 36.70 17.02
CA LEU A 93 -12.97 38.12 16.72
C LEU A 93 -14.29 38.85 16.99
N TYR A 94 -15.42 38.30 16.54
CA TYR A 94 -16.74 38.88 16.79
C TYR A 94 -17.04 39.04 18.29
N LYS A 95 -16.69 38.03 19.12
CA LYS A 95 -16.86 38.12 20.57
C LYS A 95 -15.95 39.16 21.22
N ILE A 96 -14.69 39.26 20.77
CA ILE A 96 -13.72 40.22 21.31
C ILE A 96 -14.13 41.66 20.96
N THR A 97 -14.56 41.92 19.73
CA THR A 97 -15.04 43.25 19.31
C THR A 97 -16.44 43.58 19.83
N GLY A 98 -17.24 42.56 20.15
CA GLY A 98 -18.57 42.68 20.73
C GLY A 98 -18.57 42.88 22.25
N HIS A 99 -17.41 42.76 22.91
CA HIS A 99 -17.29 43.20 24.29
C HIS A 99 -17.21 44.73 24.31
N ASN A 100 -18.30 45.34 24.75
CA ASN A 100 -18.43 46.75 25.08
C ASN A 100 -17.63 47.08 26.36
N TYR A 101 -16.35 46.67 26.40
CA TYR A 101 -15.43 47.13 27.42
C TYR A 101 -15.28 48.63 27.21
N LYS A 102 -15.93 49.36 28.11
CA LYS A 102 -15.76 50.80 28.25
C LYS A 102 -14.71 51.01 29.32
N ASP A 103 -13.94 52.07 29.18
CA ASP A 103 -13.23 52.60 30.33
C ASP A 103 -14.30 53.01 31.37
N VAL A 104 -14.25 52.38 32.54
CA VAL A 104 -15.15 52.65 33.66
C VAL A 104 -14.28 53.07 34.83
N ASP A 105 -14.55 54.26 35.37
CA ASP A 105 -13.93 54.74 36.60
C ASP A 105 -14.66 54.13 37.82
N ASP A 106 -14.41 52.86 38.10
CA ASP A 106 -14.97 52.18 39.27
C ASP A 106 -14.20 52.55 40.56
N PRO A 107 -14.89 52.79 41.68
CA PRO A 107 -14.25 53.17 42.93
C PRO A 107 -13.42 52.02 43.49
N ALA A 108 -12.14 52.28 43.72
CA ALA A 108 -11.23 51.31 44.33
C ALA A 108 -11.27 51.48 45.86
N VAL A 109 -11.98 50.60 46.55
CA VAL A 109 -12.22 50.71 48.00
C VAL A 109 -11.29 49.78 48.78
N ARG A 110 -10.69 50.31 49.84
CA ARG A 110 -9.88 49.56 50.80
C ARG A 110 -10.66 49.41 52.11
N VAL A 111 -10.91 48.18 52.54
CA VAL A 111 -11.68 47.88 53.76
C VAL A 111 -10.76 47.23 54.79
N SER A 112 -10.89 47.63 56.05
CA SER A 112 -10.15 47.03 57.16
C SER A 112 -11.07 46.34 58.15
N PHE A 113 -10.78 45.08 58.48
CA PHE A 113 -11.53 44.26 59.43
C PHE A 113 -10.67 44.03 60.69
N PRO A 114 -10.93 44.74 61.79
CA PRO A 114 -10.22 44.53 63.05
C PRO A 114 -10.58 43.17 63.66
N LEU A 115 -9.64 42.55 64.38
CA LEU A 115 -9.94 41.34 65.15
C LEU A 115 -10.82 41.68 66.36
N ILE A 116 -11.77 40.80 66.67
CA ILE A 116 -12.66 40.97 67.83
C ILE A 116 -11.85 40.96 69.15
N GLY A 117 -10.82 40.10 69.22
CA GLY A 117 -9.98 39.96 70.41
C GLY A 117 -8.88 41.01 70.55
N ASP A 118 -8.49 41.67 69.46
CA ASP A 118 -7.46 42.72 69.46
C ASP A 118 -7.69 43.72 68.30
N PRO A 119 -8.29 44.89 68.57
CA PRO A 119 -8.60 45.87 67.54
C PRO A 119 -7.36 46.58 66.96
N THR A 120 -6.17 46.35 67.53
CA THR A 120 -4.91 46.90 66.99
C THR A 120 -4.43 46.13 65.75
N ILE A 121 -4.86 44.88 65.58
CA ILE A 121 -4.58 44.04 64.40
C ILE A 121 -5.78 44.08 63.45
N LYS A 122 -5.52 44.37 62.16
CA LYS A 122 -6.56 44.50 61.13
C LYS A 122 -6.20 43.71 59.88
N PHE A 123 -7.16 42.93 59.36
CA PHE A 123 -7.09 42.45 57.98
C PHE A 123 -7.45 43.57 57.04
N VAL A 124 -6.80 43.62 55.88
CA VAL A 124 -7.03 44.64 54.87
C VAL A 124 -7.39 43.93 53.58
N SER A 125 -8.49 44.34 52.95
CA SER A 125 -8.86 43.94 51.59
C SER A 125 -8.99 45.17 50.68
N TRP A 126 -8.90 44.91 49.38
CA TRP A 126 -9.16 45.89 48.32
C TRP A 126 -10.16 45.29 47.34
N THR A 127 -11.14 46.08 46.92
CA THR A 127 -12.19 45.70 45.97
C THR A 127 -12.59 46.89 45.10
N THR A 128 -12.92 46.66 43.84
CA THR A 128 -13.56 47.65 42.95
C THR A 128 -15.08 47.52 42.94
N THR A 129 -15.62 46.51 43.63
CA THR A 129 -17.05 46.30 43.87
C THR A 129 -17.31 46.42 45.37
N PRO A 130 -17.65 47.62 45.87
CA PRO A 130 -17.87 47.89 47.29
C PRO A 130 -19.02 47.08 47.91
#